data_AF-A0A535X1X5-F1
#
_entry.id   AF-A0A535X1X5-F1
#
_cell.length_a   1.000
_cell.length_b   1.000
_cell.length_c   1.000
_cell.angle_alpha   90.00
_cell.angle_beta   90.00
_cell.angle_gamma   90.00
#
_symmetry.space_group_name_H-M   'P 1'
#
loop_
_entity.id
_entity.type
_entity.pdbx_description
1 polymer ?
#
loop_
_entity_poly.entity_id
_entity_poly.type
_entity_poly.pdbx_seq_one_letter_code
_entity_poly.pdbx_strand_id
1 'polypeptide(L)'
;YEVLLVSRMHEEYVRLGDNTAAVASGLERTGRLITGAAAIMFTVFMAFGLAEVVIIKAIGIGLAIAVAIDATIVRSLLVPAVMRLLGDANWWAPKPLRWLYDRIGIGDLGVQPLRQVLPVVVQVAERAEEVAVGAR
;
A
#
# COMPACT_ATOMS: atom_id res chain seq x y z
N TYR A 1 -5.18 0.33 8.83
CA TYR A 1 -4.84 -0.47 7.63
C TYR A 1 -4.32 0.37 6.48
N GLU A 2 -4.89 1.56 6.25
CA GLU A 2 -4.41 2.58 5.29
C GLU A 2 -2.89 2.73 5.26
N VAL A 3 -2.24 2.93 6.41
CA VAL A 3 -0.78 3.13 6.50
C VAL A 3 0.02 1.96 5.94
N LEU A 4 -0.38 0.71 6.24
CA LEU A 4 0.30 -0.49 5.72
C LEU A 4 0.10 -0.63 4.20
N LEU A 5 -1.12 -0.34 3.73
CA LEU A 5 -1.44 -0.35 2.30
C LEU A 5 -0.60 0.70 1.56
N VAL A 6 -0.59 1.95 2.05
CA VAL A 6 0.15 3.07 1.45
C VAL A 6 1.65 2.85 1.53
N SER A 7 2.17 2.26 2.61
CA SER A 7 3.57 1.86 2.70
C SER A 7 3.96 0.86 1.61
N ARG A 8 3.11 -0.14 1.34
CA ARG A 8 3.36 -1.11 0.26
C ARG A 8 3.26 -0.48 -1.13
N MET A 9 2.28 0.40 -1.34
CA MET A 9 2.20 1.17 -2.60
C MET A 9 3.45 2.03 -2.78
N HIS A 10 3.93 2.69 -1.72
CA HIS A 10 5.14 3.50 -1.78
C HIS A 10 6.40 2.67 -2.07
N GLU A 11 6.55 1.50 -1.43
CA GLU A 11 7.65 0.56 -1.70
C GLU A 11 7.70 0.16 -3.18
N GLU A 12 6.55 -0.14 -3.79
CA GLU A 12 6.47 -0.46 -5.21
C GLU A 12 6.74 0.73 -6.11
N TYR A 13 6.25 1.92 -5.73
CA TYR A 13 6.49 3.15 -6.46
C TYR A 13 7.99 3.50 -6.47
N VAL A 14 8.69 3.40 -5.35
CA VAL A 14 10.14 3.64 -5.27
C VAL A 14 10.91 2.64 -6.13
N ARG A 15 10.43 1.40 -6.24
CA ARG A 15 11.10 0.36 -7.04
C ARG A 15 10.91 0.56 -8.53
N LEU A 16 9.67 0.80 -8.98
CA LEU A 16 9.26 0.79 -10.40
C LEU A 16 9.19 2.19 -11.02
N GLY A 17 8.93 3.22 -10.24
CA GLY A 17 8.64 4.58 -10.71
C GLY A 17 7.27 4.74 -11.39
N ASP A 18 6.45 3.69 -11.41
CA ASP A 18 5.10 3.72 -11.98
C ASP A 18 4.05 3.72 -10.87
N ASN A 19 3.38 4.86 -10.69
CA ASN A 19 2.32 5.03 -9.70
C ASN A 19 1.15 4.07 -9.94
N THR A 20 0.74 3.87 -11.20
CA THR A 20 -0.39 3.01 -11.52
C THR A 20 -0.10 1.55 -11.17
N ALA A 21 1.08 1.05 -11.54
CA ALA A 21 1.49 -0.31 -11.19
C ALA A 21 1.62 -0.50 -9.67
N ALA A 22 2.16 0.50 -8.98
CA ALA A 22 2.33 0.49 -7.53
C ALA A 22 0.98 0.44 -6.78
N VAL A 23 0.00 1.24 -7.21
CA VAL A 23 -1.35 1.24 -6.63
C VAL A 23 -2.05 -0.10 -6.86
N ALA A 24 -1.97 -0.66 -8.07
CA ALA A 24 -2.57 -1.95 -8.40
C ALA A 24 -1.98 -3.09 -7.54
N SER A 25 -0.65 -3.18 -7.47
CA SER A 25 0.07 -4.22 -6.70
C SER A 25 -0.21 -4.12 -5.19
N GLY A 26 -0.24 -2.90 -4.64
CA GLY A 26 -0.56 -2.67 -3.24
C GLY A 26 -2.00 -3.08 -2.88
N LEU A 27 -2.94 -2.84 -3.79
CA LEU A 27 -4.35 -3.21 -3.61
C LEU A 27 -4.54 -4.74 -3.65
N GLU A 28 -3.89 -5.43 -4.60
CA GLU A 28 -3.98 -6.89 -4.75
C GLU A 28 -3.48 -7.62 -3.51
N ARG A 29 -2.28 -7.25 -3.01
CA ARG A 29 -1.66 -7.94 -1.86
C ARG A 29 -2.41 -7.74 -0.55
N THR A 30 -3.06 -6.60 -0.37
CA THR A 30 -3.71 -6.27 0.90
C THR A 30 -5.21 -6.58 0.90
N GLY A 31 -5.84 -6.76 -0.27
CA GLY A 31 -7.28 -6.94 -0.41
C GLY A 31 -7.84 -8.05 0.48
N ARG A 32 -7.24 -9.24 0.47
CA ARG A 32 -7.72 -10.39 1.28
C ARG A 32 -7.67 -10.12 2.78
N LEU A 33 -6.61 -9.46 3.26
CA LEU A 33 -6.45 -9.14 4.69
C LEU A 33 -7.51 -8.14 5.16
N ILE A 34 -7.76 -7.09 4.37
CA ILE A 34 -8.75 -6.08 4.74
C ILE A 34 -10.16 -6.61 4.62
N THR A 35 -10.51 -7.30 3.55
CA THR A 35 -11.85 -7.88 3.39
C THR A 35 -12.15 -8.88 4.52
N GLY A 36 -11.15 -9.66 4.95
CA GLY A 36 -11.29 -10.55 6.12
C GLY A 36 -11.59 -9.79 7.41
N ALA A 37 -10.82 -8.73 7.71
CA ALA A 37 -11.06 -7.89 8.88
C ALA A 37 -12.44 -7.19 8.81
N ALA A 38 -12.81 -6.69 7.64
CA ALA A 38 -14.10 -6.03 7.40
C ALA A 38 -15.28 -7.00 7.61
N ALA A 39 -15.16 -8.25 7.17
CA ALA A 39 -16.20 -9.26 7.37
C ALA A 39 -16.44 -9.56 8.85
N ILE A 40 -15.38 -9.64 9.66
CA ILE A 40 -15.48 -9.83 11.11
C ILE A 40 -16.20 -8.63 11.75
N MET A 41 -15.75 -7.41 11.44
CA MET A 41 -16.36 -6.18 11.97
C MET A 41 -17.82 -6.03 11.57
N PHE A 42 -18.15 -6.32 10.31
CA PHE A 42 -19.51 -6.30 9.79
C PHE A 42 -20.40 -7.26 10.58
N THR A 43 -19.94 -8.48 10.84
CA THR A 43 -20.68 -9.49 11.60
C THR A 43 -20.93 -9.02 13.04
N VAL A 44 -19.91 -8.45 13.69
CA VAL A 44 -20.01 -7.91 15.05
C VAL A 44 -21.03 -6.76 15.12
N PHE A 45 -20.99 -5.83 14.17
CA PHE A 45 -21.93 -4.71 14.14
C PHE A 45 -23.35 -5.11 13.77
N MET A 46 -23.53 -6.12 12.92
CA MET A 46 -24.85 -6.68 12.63
C MET A 46 -25.49 -7.32 13.87
N ALA A 47 -24.70 -7.90 14.79
CA ALA A 47 -25.23 -8.45 16.03
C ALA A 47 -25.91 -7.37 16.91
N PHE A 48 -25.46 -6.11 16.85
CA PHE A 48 -26.12 -4.99 17.55
C PHE A 48 -27.49 -4.66 16.95
N GLY A 49 -27.78 -5.11 15.73
CA GLY A 49 -29.12 -5.05 15.14
C GLY A 49 -30.17 -5.86 15.91
N LEU A 50 -29.75 -6.81 16.75
CA LEU A 50 -30.62 -7.60 17.61
C LEU A 50 -30.93 -6.91 18.96
N ALA A 51 -30.33 -5.74 19.23
CA ALA A 51 -30.58 -5.01 20.46
C ALA A 51 -32.02 -4.47 20.52
N GLU A 52 -32.61 -4.48 21.72
CA GLU A 52 -33.93 -3.90 21.97
C GLU A 52 -33.89 -2.37 22.01
N VAL A 53 -32.76 -1.80 22.44
CA VAL A 53 -32.55 -0.36 22.50
C VAL A 53 -32.35 0.19 21.09
N VAL A 54 -33.29 1.03 20.63
CA VAL A 54 -33.32 1.61 19.27
C VAL A 54 -32.01 2.32 18.91
N ILE A 55 -31.41 3.06 19.85
CA ILE A 55 -30.15 3.78 19.63
C ILE A 55 -29.01 2.80 19.29
N ILE A 56 -28.90 1.69 20.04
CA ILE A 56 -27.86 0.68 19.82
C ILE A 56 -28.06 -0.01 18.46
N LYS A 57 -29.30 -0.35 18.13
CA LYS A 57 -29.67 -0.92 16.83
C LYS A 57 -29.30 -0.01 15.66
N ALA A 58 -29.63 1.27 15.75
CA ALA A 58 -29.32 2.25 14.72
C ALA A 58 -27.80 2.43 14.51
N ILE A 59 -27.03 2.55 15.61
CA ILE A 59 -25.57 2.65 15.55
C ILE A 59 -24.95 1.37 14.96
N GLY A 60 -25.41 0.19 15.41
CA GLY A 60 -24.93 -1.10 14.92
C GLY A 60 -25.11 -1.28 13.42
N ILE A 61 -26.33 -1.07 12.92
CA ILE A 61 -26.64 -1.19 11.49
C ILE A 61 -25.88 -0.12 10.69
N GLY A 62 -25.83 1.13 11.20
CA GLY A 62 -25.09 2.20 10.55
C GLY A 62 -23.59 1.89 10.41
N LEU A 63 -22.96 1.37 11.46
CA LEU A 63 -21.55 0.97 11.44
C LEU A 63 -21.29 -0.23 10.53
N ALA A 64 -22.19 -1.22 10.49
CA ALA A 64 -22.09 -2.35 9.58
C ALA A 64 -22.08 -1.88 8.11
N ILE A 65 -23.01 -1.00 7.75
CA ILE A 65 -23.08 -0.42 6.40
C ILE A 65 -21.83 0.42 6.11
N ALA A 66 -21.39 1.25 7.04
CA ALA A 66 -20.20 2.09 6.87
C ALA A 66 -18.95 1.26 6.58
N VAL A 67 -18.72 0.18 7.34
CA VAL A 67 -17.57 -0.73 7.10
C VAL A 67 -17.68 -1.45 5.76
N ALA A 68 -18.88 -1.89 5.37
CA ALA A 68 -19.09 -2.53 4.07
C ALA A 68 -18.77 -1.57 2.92
N ILE A 69 -19.22 -0.32 3.01
CA ILE A 69 -18.94 0.72 2.01
C ILE A 69 -17.44 1.05 1.97
N ASP A 70 -16.78 1.19 3.12
CA ASP A 70 -15.35 1.49 3.18
C ASP A 70 -14.51 0.38 2.53
N ALA A 71 -14.75 -0.86 2.92
CA ALA A 71 -14.02 -2.02 2.41
C ALA A 71 -14.26 -2.28 0.91
N THR A 72 -15.40 -1.86 0.37
CA THR A 72 -15.76 -2.05 -1.04
C THR A 72 -15.56 -0.77 -1.84
N ILE A 73 -16.44 0.21 -1.73
CA ILE A 73 -16.49 1.40 -2.59
C ILE A 73 -15.27 2.29 -2.35
N VAL A 74 -14.99 2.66 -1.10
CA VAL A 74 -13.89 3.59 -0.80
C VAL A 74 -12.57 2.97 -1.22
N ARG A 75 -12.35 1.70 -0.87
CA ARG A 75 -11.08 1.04 -1.15
C ARG A 75 -10.87 0.61 -2.61
N SER A 76 -11.91 0.13 -3.30
CA SER A 76 -11.76 -0.36 -4.68
C SER A 76 -11.84 0.74 -5.73
N LEU A 77 -12.52 1.86 -5.41
CA LEU A 77 -12.75 2.94 -6.37
C LEU A 77 -12.15 4.25 -5.90
N LEU A 78 -12.55 4.75 -4.72
CA LEU A 78 -12.21 6.11 -4.30
C LEU A 78 -10.69 6.27 -4.12
N VAL A 79 -10.05 5.39 -3.34
CA VAL A 79 -8.62 5.45 -3.04
C VAL A 79 -7.77 5.29 -4.32
N PRO A 80 -7.98 4.28 -5.17
CA PRO A 80 -7.21 4.14 -6.42
C PRO A 80 -7.45 5.28 -7.40
N ALA A 81 -8.67 5.82 -7.48
CA ALA A 81 -8.99 6.95 -8.36
C ALA A 81 -8.26 8.21 -7.90
N VAL A 82 -8.28 8.52 -6.60
CA VAL A 82 -7.59 9.68 -6.04
C VAL A 82 -6.07 9.54 -6.18
N MET A 83 -5.52 8.36 -5.86
CA MET A 83 -4.09 8.09 -6.04
C MET A 83 -3.67 8.24 -7.51
N ARG A 84 -4.47 7.74 -8.46
CA ARG A 84 -4.18 7.93 -9.89
C ARG A 84 -4.32 9.37 -10.34
N LEU A 85 -5.32 10.11 -9.85
CA LEU A 85 -5.56 11.50 -10.21
C LEU A 85 -4.43 12.41 -9.75
N LEU A 86 -3.94 12.20 -8.53
CA LEU A 86 -2.84 12.98 -7.94
C LEU A 86 -1.47 12.57 -8.51
N GLY A 87 -1.32 11.35 -9.04
CA GLY A 87 -0.08 10.90 -9.69
C GLY A 87 1.15 11.10 -8.82
N ASP A 88 2.20 11.73 -9.36
CA ASP A 88 3.45 11.97 -8.63
C ASP A 88 3.31 12.95 -7.45
N ALA A 89 2.23 13.75 -7.41
CA ALA A 89 1.98 14.65 -6.28
C ALA A 89 1.69 13.89 -4.97
N ASN A 90 1.22 12.64 -5.04
CA ASN A 90 1.02 11.81 -3.83
C ASN A 90 2.31 11.59 -3.03
N TRP A 91 3.45 11.60 -3.71
CA TRP A 91 4.74 11.24 -3.15
C TRP A 91 5.64 12.47 -2.94
N TRP A 92 5.11 13.66 -3.19
CA TRP A 92 5.86 14.90 -3.06
C TRP A 92 5.93 15.35 -1.60
N ALA A 93 7.14 15.49 -1.07
CA ALA A 93 7.40 16.10 0.22
C ALA A 93 8.05 17.49 0.06
N PRO A 94 7.63 18.53 0.80
CA PRO A 94 8.29 19.83 0.80
C PRO A 94 9.77 19.71 1.23
N LYS A 95 10.65 20.55 0.66
CA LYS A 95 12.09 20.58 1.00
C LYS A 95 12.41 20.60 2.50
N PRO A 96 11.77 21.42 3.36
CA PRO A 96 12.08 21.42 4.79
C PRO A 96 11.68 20.11 5.49
N LEU A 97 10.63 19.43 5.01
CA LEU A 97 10.17 18.18 5.59
C LEU A 97 11.10 17.01 5.19
N ARG A 98 11.57 16.99 3.94
CA ARG A 98 12.61 16.05 3.50
C ARG A 98 13.88 16.18 4.32
N TRP A 99 14.36 17.40 4.53
CA TRP A 99 15.55 17.65 5.34
C TRP A 99 15.40 17.13 6.78
N LEU A 100 14.25 17.36 7.41
CA LEU A 100 13.98 16.83 8.74
C LEU A 100 13.94 15.29 8.74
N TYR A 101 13.27 14.70 7.74
CA TYR A 101 13.11 13.26 7.58
C TYR A 101 14.45 12.53 7.41
N ASP A 102 15.37 13.11 6.63
CA ASP A 102 16.73 12.59 6.45
C ASP A 102 17.54 12.73 7.74
N ARG A 103 17.37 13.84 8.47
CA ARG A 103 18.07 14.10 9.74
C ARG A 103 17.67 13.13 10.86
N ILE A 104 16.41 12.70 10.88
CA ILE A 104 15.89 11.72 11.86
C ILE A 104 16.17 10.26 11.45
N GLY A 105 16.80 10.02 10.30
CA GLY A 105 17.24 8.69 9.88
C GLY A 105 16.13 7.74 9.43
N ILE A 106 14.94 8.26 9.09
CA ILE A 106 13.81 7.46 8.58
C ILE A 106 13.81 7.41 7.03
N GLY A 107 14.74 8.14 6.39
CA GLY A 107 14.95 8.22 4.93
C GLY A 107 15.08 6.88 4.23
N ASP A 108 15.90 5.98 4.78
CA ASP A 108 16.25 4.70 4.18
C ASP A 108 15.48 3.54 4.85
N LEU A 109 14.25 3.30 4.41
CA LEU A 109 13.51 2.07 4.74
C LEU A 109 14.07 0.82 4.01
N GLY A 110 15.28 0.90 3.43
CA GLY A 110 15.95 -0.21 2.74
C GLY A 110 15.41 -0.54 1.35
N VAL A 111 14.56 0.32 0.77
CA VAL A 111 13.95 0.09 -0.55
C VAL A 111 14.83 0.71 -1.63
N GLN A 112 15.61 -0.14 -2.33
CA GLN A 112 16.46 0.32 -3.43
C GLN A 112 15.69 0.37 -4.75
N PRO A 113 15.75 1.48 -5.51
CA PRO A 113 15.19 1.59 -6.85
C PRO A 113 15.78 0.53 -7.79
N LEU A 114 14.96 -0.11 -8.64
CA LEU A 114 15.46 -1.07 -9.64
C LEU A 114 16.52 -0.46 -10.56
N ARG A 115 16.41 0.84 -10.84
CA ARG A 115 17.39 1.60 -11.62
C ARG A 115 18.81 1.54 -11.02
N GLN A 116 18.93 1.44 -9.70
CA GLN A 116 20.23 1.35 -9.02
C GLN A 116 20.75 -0.10 -8.94
N VAL A 117 19.86 -1.09 -8.96
CA VAL A 117 20.20 -2.51 -8.80
C VAL A 117 20.54 -3.18 -10.14
N LEU A 118 19.84 -2.83 -11.22
CA LEU A 118 20.06 -3.38 -12.57
C LEU A 118 21.52 -3.31 -13.04
N PRO A 119 22.26 -2.20 -12.88
CA PRO A 119 23.66 -2.11 -13.29
C PRO A 119 24.54 -3.11 -12.54
N VAL A 120 24.29 -3.29 -11.23
CA VAL A 120 25.05 -4.20 -10.37
C VAL A 120 24.78 -5.65 -10.74
N VAL A 121 23.51 -6.02 -11.00
CA VAL A 121 23.14 -7.39 -11.37
C VAL A 121 23.72 -7.77 -12.73
N VAL A 122 23.68 -6.86 -13.71
CA VAL A 122 24.29 -7.09 -15.03
C VAL A 122 25.81 -7.25 -14.91
N GLN A 123 26.48 -6.39 -14.13
CA GLN A 123 27.93 -6.52 -13.90
C GLN A 123 28.31 -7.82 -13.19
N VAL A 124 27.49 -8.29 -12.23
CA VAL A 124 27.72 -9.56 -11.54
C VAL A 124 27.51 -10.74 -12.49
N ALA A 125 26.50 -10.68 -13.36
CA ALA A 125 26.25 -11.70 -14.37
C ALA A 125 27.39 -11.77 -15.40
N GLU A 126 27.84 -10.63 -15.94
CA GLU A 126 28.98 -10.56 -16.86
C GLU A 126 30.26 -11.10 -16.21
N ARG A 127 30.55 -10.73 -14.96
CA ARG A 127 31.71 -11.28 -14.23
C ARG A 127 31.61 -12.78 -14.01
N ALA A 128 30.41 -13.31 -13.76
CA ALA A 128 30.21 -14.75 -13.59
C ALA A 128 30.42 -15.50 -14.91
N GLU A 129 30.00 -14.93 -16.04
CA GLU A 129 30.26 -15.48 -17.37
C GLU A 129 31.75 -15.46 -17.74
N GLU A 130 32.47 -14.36 -17.47
CA GLU A 130 33.92 -14.26 -17.71
C GLU A 130 34.71 -15.32 -16.92
N VAL A 131 34.34 -15.55 -15.66
CA VAL A 131 34.96 -16.59 -14.81
C VAL A 131 34.63 -18.00 -15.31
N ALA A 132 33.42 -18.23 -15.81
CA ALA A 132 33.02 -19.52 -16.36
C ALA A 132 33.68 -19.83 -17.72
N VAL A 133 33.96 -18.79 -18.52
CA VAL A 133 34.63 -18.91 -19.83
C VAL A 133 36.15 -19.06 -19.67
N GLY A 134 36.77 -18.36 -18.70
CA GLY A 134 38.21 -18.48 -18.42
C GLY A 134 38.64 -19.80 -17.75
N ALA A 135 37.69 -20.64 -17.35
CA ALA A 135 37.92 -21.96 -16.76
C ALA A 135 37.90 -23.12 -17.78
N ARG A 136 37.78 -22.82 -19.08
CA ARG A 136 37.86 -23.77 -20.19
C ARG A 136 39.08 -23.52 -21.05
#